data_AF-A0A9P6TPK6-F1
#
_entry.id   AF-A0A9P6TPK6-F1
#
_cell.length_a   1.000
_cell.length_b   1.000
_cell.length_c   1.000
_cell.angle_alpha   90.00
_cell.angle_beta   90.00
_cell.angle_gamma   90.00
#
_symmetry.space_group_name_H-M   'P 1'
#
loop_
_entity.id
_entity.type
_entity.pdbx_description
1 polymer ?
#
loop_
_entity_poly.entity_id
_entity_poly.type
_entity_poly.pdbx_seq_one_letter_code
_entity_poly.pdbx_strand_id
1 'polypeptide(L)'
;MSIRHQAIHLFSIDLHGKFHLCQSIGWYLHYDDELLLARHGEAESDWIQMKRQRTNSDFYVRPAVSANIPDCNNINSSSMYSSFQQIVLSRLYRMAVSENDGGVALIQFYRNFNVYAGLKLWRMQLLSESKLLIKMVPESAIMSQPSDMSNQFAIFIILNLHTYVIEKLFDNSNEEVVKMFTKCADVLRGSPQDGSKWYSSTCSNNAAAKKILKKQLFTWSCAKHGSVSEAVKRLAVDLPRAPQSSIESPYFDLSLFSYDDKLVNAIDRPRTTPDILKFYSRQTGELAFKIDPNPAPVSSYRRNDIGLPRRCVVSLISHPIYPLIITKLQSAMRSPVVNFHVYKANTM
;
A
#
# COMPACT_ATOMS: atom_id res chain seq x y z
N MET A 1 -1.71 17.42 -11.73
CA MET A 1 -0.76 17.13 -10.64
C MET A 1 0.59 16.81 -11.27
N SER A 2 1.63 17.60 -11.01
CA SER A 2 2.98 17.28 -11.49
C SER A 2 3.56 16.15 -10.64
N ILE A 3 3.92 15.02 -11.26
CA ILE A 3 4.54 13.85 -10.58
C ILE A 3 6.05 14.10 -10.36
N ARG A 4 6.61 15.18 -10.92
CA ARG A 4 8.05 15.45 -10.88
C ARG A 4 8.55 15.80 -9.47
N HIS A 5 7.82 16.64 -8.74
CA HIS A 5 8.24 17.17 -7.44
C HIS A 5 7.22 16.77 -6.36
N GLN A 6 7.28 15.53 -5.91
CA GLN A 6 6.46 15.07 -4.79
C GLN A 6 7.18 15.35 -3.47
N ALA A 7 6.41 15.79 -2.47
CA ALA A 7 6.90 16.00 -1.13
C ALA A 7 5.88 15.50 -0.10
N ILE A 8 6.39 15.09 1.05
CA ILE A 8 5.64 14.73 2.24
C ILE A 8 5.73 15.93 3.19
N HIS A 9 4.59 16.51 3.55
CA HIS A 9 4.53 17.62 4.49
C HIS A 9 4.06 17.12 5.85
N LEU A 10 4.85 17.42 6.88
CA LEU A 10 4.51 17.14 8.27
C LEU A 10 3.96 18.41 8.90
N PHE A 11 2.73 18.34 9.39
CA PHE A 11 2.06 19.46 10.05
C PHE A 11 1.81 19.13 11.52
N SER A 12 2.01 20.13 12.38
CA SER A 12 1.46 20.15 13.73
C SER A 12 0.12 20.90 13.72
N ILE A 13 -0.82 20.46 14.55
CA ILE A 13 -2.13 21.10 14.69
C ILE A 13 -2.18 21.74 16.08
N ASP A 14 -2.43 23.04 16.14
CA ASP A 14 -2.56 23.75 17.42
C ASP A 14 -3.92 23.47 18.10
N LEU A 15 -4.08 23.96 19.34
CA LEU A 15 -5.34 23.83 20.10
C LEU A 15 -6.54 24.56 19.45
N HIS A 16 -6.27 25.52 18.56
CA HIS A 16 -7.27 26.26 17.78
C HIS A 16 -7.55 25.60 16.42
N GLY A 17 -6.96 24.44 16.12
CA GLY A 17 -7.14 23.72 14.86
C GLY A 17 -6.32 24.28 13.70
N LYS A 18 -5.32 25.13 13.95
CA LYS A 18 -4.46 25.71 12.91
C LYS A 18 -3.31 24.76 12.57
N PHE A 19 -3.07 24.59 11.27
CA PHE A 19 -1.95 23.81 10.77
C PHE A 19 -0.66 24.62 10.72
N HIS A 20 0.40 24.08 11.32
CA HIS A 20 1.76 24.61 11.28
C HIS A 20 2.65 23.62 10.54
N LEU A 21 3.24 24.04 9.42
CA LEU A 21 4.20 23.22 8.69
C LEU A 21 5.47 23.05 9.55
N CYS A 22 5.76 21.82 9.94
CA CYS A 22 6.95 21.49 10.71
C CYS A 22 8.12 21.15 9.80
N GLN A 23 7.88 20.31 8.78
CA GLN A 23 8.92 19.79 7.90
C GLN A 23 8.34 19.40 6.54
N SER A 24 9.18 19.47 5.51
CA SER A 24 8.93 18.86 4.20
C SER A 24 9.99 17.81 3.91
N ILE A 25 9.58 16.62 3.45
CA ILE A 25 10.44 15.55 2.98
C ILE A 25 10.21 15.41 1.47
N GLY A 26 11.19 15.81 0.66
CA GLY A 26 11.06 15.71 -0.79
C GLY A 26 12.31 16.24 -1.47
N TRP A 27 12.19 17.43 -2.08
CA TRP A 27 13.29 18.07 -2.78
C TRP A 27 14.51 18.29 -1.87
N TYR A 28 14.25 18.88 -0.71
CA TYR A 28 15.18 18.98 0.40
C TYR A 28 14.70 18.07 1.55
N LEU A 29 15.64 17.52 2.29
CA LEU A 29 15.41 16.71 3.49
C LEU A 29 16.05 17.36 4.72
N HIS A 30 17.24 17.94 4.57
CA HIS A 30 17.95 18.69 5.61
C HIS A 30 18.05 20.17 5.24
N TYR A 31 18.40 21.01 6.22
CA TYR A 31 18.48 22.46 6.04
C TYR A 31 19.60 22.89 5.08
N ASP A 32 20.72 22.17 5.09
CA ASP A 32 21.92 22.43 4.28
C ASP A 32 21.89 21.78 2.89
N ASP A 33 20.85 21.00 2.60
CA ASP A 33 20.70 20.29 1.32
C ASP A 33 20.68 21.23 0.13
N GLU A 34 20.11 22.44 0.25
CA GLU A 34 20.07 23.41 -0.85
C GLU A 34 21.47 23.80 -1.30
N LEU A 35 22.39 24.03 -0.36
CA LEU A 35 23.78 24.37 -0.66
C LEU A 35 24.52 23.18 -1.26
N LEU A 36 24.30 21.97 -0.73
CA LEU A 36 24.92 20.75 -1.24
C LEU A 36 24.48 20.48 -2.68
N LEU A 37 23.18 20.60 -2.94
CA LEU A 37 22.58 20.43 -4.26
C LEU A 37 23.10 21.49 -5.24
N ALA A 38 23.21 22.76 -4.83
CA ALA A 38 23.79 23.81 -5.66
C ALA A 38 25.25 23.50 -6.06
N ARG A 39 26.07 23.08 -5.08
CA ARG A 39 27.47 22.67 -5.33
C ARG A 39 27.58 21.49 -6.29
N HIS A 40 26.68 20.51 -6.18
CA HIS A 40 26.62 19.39 -7.12
C HIS A 40 26.23 19.84 -8.53
N GLY A 41 25.27 20.76 -8.66
CA GLY A 41 24.85 21.33 -9.94
C GLY A 41 25.96 22.13 -10.63
N GLU A 42 26.75 22.90 -9.88
CA GLU A 42 27.94 23.59 -10.38
C GLU A 42 28.98 22.59 -10.92
N ALA A 43 29.31 21.57 -10.12
CA ALA A 43 30.27 20.54 -10.53
C ALA A 43 29.80 19.74 -11.76
N GLU A 44 28.51 19.43 -11.87
CA GLU A 44 27.93 18.78 -13.05
C GLU A 44 28.01 19.69 -14.29
N SER A 45 27.74 20.99 -14.13
CA SER A 45 27.83 21.98 -15.20
C SER A 45 29.26 22.11 -15.73
N ASP A 46 30.24 22.20 -14.82
CA ASP A 46 31.67 22.24 -15.16
C ASP A 46 32.10 20.99 -15.93
N TRP A 47 31.67 19.81 -15.47
CA TRP A 47 31.97 18.54 -16.14
C TRP A 47 31.36 18.47 -17.54
N ILE A 48 30.11 18.89 -17.71
CA ILE A 48 29.44 18.95 -19.02
C ILE A 48 30.20 19.91 -19.95
N GLN A 49 30.64 21.06 -19.46
CA GLN A 49 31.41 22.03 -20.23
C GLN A 49 32.76 21.45 -20.67
N MET A 50 33.49 20.79 -19.77
CA MET A 50 34.75 20.10 -20.09
C MET A 50 34.55 19.00 -21.14
N LYS A 51 33.48 18.20 -21.02
CA LYS A 51 33.17 17.14 -21.98
C LYS A 51 32.89 17.70 -23.38
N ARG A 52 32.11 18.78 -23.47
CA ARG A 52 31.82 19.48 -24.74
C ARG A 52 33.09 20.05 -25.39
N GLN A 53 34.01 20.59 -24.58
CA GLN A 53 35.29 21.09 -25.09
C GLN A 53 36.17 19.96 -25.65
N ARG A 54 36.21 18.79 -24.98
CA ARG A 54 36.96 17.60 -25.46
C ARG A 54 36.39 17.00 -26.75
N THR A 55 35.07 16.96 -26.90
CA THR A 55 34.44 16.46 -28.12
C THR A 55 34.64 17.40 -29.32
N ASN A 56 34.84 18.69 -29.08
CA ASN A 56 35.15 19.66 -30.15
C ASN A 56 36.63 19.64 -30.59
N SER A 57 37.55 19.14 -29.75
CA SER A 57 38.97 19.01 -30.11
C SER A 57 39.32 17.72 -30.85
N ASP A 58 38.52 16.67 -30.73
CA ASP A 58 38.75 15.37 -31.39
C ASP A 58 38.04 15.31 -32.77
N PHE A 59 38.46 16.17 -33.69
CA PHE A 59 38.05 16.12 -35.11
C PHE A 59 38.89 15.10 -35.89
N TYR A 60 38.81 13.82 -35.51
CA TYR A 60 39.19 12.71 -36.41
C TYR A 60 38.09 11.64 -36.42
N VAL A 61 37.51 11.52 -37.61
CA VAL A 61 36.50 10.57 -38.08
C VAL A 61 36.55 9.22 -37.36
N ARG A 62 35.51 8.91 -36.57
CA ARG A 62 35.10 7.52 -36.29
C ARG A 62 33.77 7.24 -37.01
N PRO A 63 33.63 6.13 -37.75
CA PRO A 63 32.38 5.79 -38.40
C PRO A 63 31.32 5.45 -37.36
N ALA A 64 30.09 5.87 -37.64
CA ALA A 64 28.91 5.65 -36.82
C ALA A 64 28.64 4.14 -36.66
N VAL A 65 29.04 3.59 -35.51
CA VAL A 65 28.43 2.37 -34.97
C VAL A 65 27.33 2.84 -34.04
N SER A 66 26.08 2.63 -34.45
CA SER A 66 24.88 2.94 -33.67
C SER A 66 24.79 2.03 -32.44
N ALA A 67 25.58 2.33 -31.41
CA ALA A 67 25.22 1.95 -30.06
C ALA A 67 24.21 3.00 -29.57
N ASN A 68 23.04 2.55 -29.11
CA ASN A 68 22.02 3.37 -28.46
C ASN A 68 22.61 4.06 -27.21
N ILE A 69 23.38 5.13 -27.41
CA ILE A 69 23.76 6.08 -26.38
C ILE A 69 22.50 6.92 -26.13
N PRO A 70 21.99 7.02 -24.90
CA PRO A 70 20.83 7.86 -24.63
C PRO A 70 21.16 9.28 -25.07
N ASP A 71 20.36 9.82 -26.00
CA ASP A 71 20.51 11.17 -26.51
C ASP A 71 20.59 12.17 -25.35
N CYS A 72 21.77 12.77 -25.19
CA CYS A 72 22.03 13.84 -24.23
C CYS A 72 21.37 15.18 -24.63
N ASN A 73 20.50 15.18 -25.63
CA ASN A 73 19.83 16.36 -26.17
C ASN A 73 18.52 16.72 -25.46
N ASN A 74 18.08 15.94 -24.47
CA ASN A 74 16.90 16.28 -23.66
C ASN A 74 17.28 17.05 -22.39
N ILE A 75 17.89 18.24 -22.58
CA ILE A 75 18.45 19.10 -21.51
C ILE A 75 17.36 19.86 -20.73
N ASN A 76 16.07 19.68 -21.06
CA ASN A 76 14.95 20.38 -20.42
C ASN A 76 14.30 19.60 -19.25
N SER A 77 14.92 18.54 -18.74
CA SER A 77 14.63 18.02 -17.40
C SER A 77 15.84 18.27 -16.53
N SER A 78 15.69 19.01 -15.43
CA SER A 78 16.69 19.09 -14.37
C SER A 78 17.24 17.68 -14.06
N SER A 79 18.49 17.42 -14.47
CA SER A 79 19.24 16.16 -14.30
C SER A 79 19.37 15.74 -12.82
N MET A 80 19.21 16.71 -11.93
CA MET A 80 19.41 16.53 -10.50
C MET A 80 18.27 15.79 -9.81
N TYR A 81 18.64 14.73 -9.12
CA TYR A 81 17.78 14.06 -8.15
C TYR A 81 17.61 14.93 -6.90
N SER A 82 16.42 14.90 -6.31
CA SER A 82 16.16 15.47 -4.99
C SER A 82 17.03 14.83 -3.90
N SER A 83 17.27 15.53 -2.79
CA SER A 83 18.04 14.98 -1.67
C SER A 83 17.48 13.65 -1.16
N PHE A 84 16.16 13.54 -1.05
CA PHE A 84 15.54 12.28 -0.64
C PHE A 84 15.83 11.14 -1.64
N GLN A 85 15.71 11.39 -2.95
CA GLN A 85 16.06 10.40 -3.97
C GLN A 85 17.54 10.00 -3.90
N GLN A 86 18.44 10.96 -3.73
CA GLN A 86 19.87 10.69 -3.61
C GLN A 86 20.19 9.82 -2.39
N ILE A 87 19.54 10.07 -1.25
CA ILE A 87 19.72 9.26 -0.04
C ILE A 87 19.19 7.84 -0.24
N VAL A 88 18.03 7.67 -0.89
CA VAL A 88 17.48 6.36 -1.23
C VAL A 88 18.42 5.58 -2.16
N LEU A 89 18.88 6.21 -3.24
CA LEU A 89 19.83 5.61 -4.19
C LEU A 89 21.16 5.25 -3.52
N SER A 90 21.69 6.15 -2.70
CA SER A 90 22.91 5.93 -1.93
C SER A 90 22.76 4.77 -0.95
N ARG A 91 21.59 4.64 -0.30
CA ARG A 91 21.31 3.53 0.61
C ARG A 91 21.23 2.20 -0.14
N LEU A 92 20.54 2.15 -1.28
CA LEU A 92 20.48 0.99 -2.17
C LEU A 92 21.88 0.56 -2.64
N TYR A 93 22.70 1.50 -3.08
CA TYR A 93 24.08 1.24 -3.48
C TYR A 93 24.91 0.67 -2.33
N ARG A 94 24.85 1.30 -1.14
CA ARG A 94 25.58 0.82 0.04
C ARG A 94 25.15 -0.57 0.45
N MET A 95 23.86 -0.89 0.36
CA MET A 95 23.35 -2.25 0.57
C MET A 95 23.97 -3.22 -0.44
N ALA A 96 23.94 -2.89 -1.73
CA ALA A 96 24.51 -3.73 -2.78
C ALA A 96 26.03 -3.96 -2.64
N VAL A 97 26.78 -2.96 -2.15
CA VAL A 97 28.22 -3.08 -1.87
C VAL A 97 28.50 -3.92 -0.62
N SER A 98 27.61 -3.85 0.38
CA SER A 98 27.78 -4.62 1.62
C SER A 98 27.42 -6.10 1.49
N GLU A 99 26.68 -6.48 0.43
CA GLU A 99 26.39 -7.88 0.13
C GLU A 99 27.67 -8.59 -0.34
N ASN A 100 28.06 -9.65 0.36
CA ASN A 100 29.27 -10.43 0.05
C ASN A 100 28.97 -11.55 -0.95
N ASP A 101 28.34 -11.20 -2.08
CA ASP A 101 27.84 -12.14 -3.09
C ASP A 101 28.70 -12.19 -4.37
N GLY A 102 29.94 -11.70 -4.29
CA GLY A 102 30.83 -11.60 -5.44
C GLY A 102 30.49 -10.46 -6.41
N GLY A 103 29.68 -9.48 -5.98
CA GLY A 103 29.33 -8.29 -6.76
C GLY A 103 28.07 -8.44 -7.61
N VAL A 104 27.32 -9.53 -7.43
CA VAL A 104 26.05 -9.78 -8.15
C VAL A 104 25.02 -8.72 -7.76
N ALA A 105 24.91 -8.37 -6.48
CA ALA A 105 24.04 -7.31 -5.98
C ALA A 105 24.41 -5.95 -6.59
N LEU A 106 25.71 -5.66 -6.74
CA LEU A 106 26.18 -4.43 -7.34
C LEU A 106 25.83 -4.35 -8.83
N ILE A 107 26.01 -5.44 -9.57
CA ILE A 107 25.59 -5.54 -10.98
C ILE A 107 24.07 -5.34 -11.10
N GLN A 108 23.30 -5.99 -10.22
CA GLN A 108 21.85 -5.87 -10.19
C GLN A 108 21.40 -4.44 -9.85
N PHE A 109 22.13 -3.74 -8.98
CA PHE A 109 21.89 -2.33 -8.68
C PHE A 109 22.04 -1.48 -9.94
N TYR A 110 23.17 -1.58 -10.65
CA TYR A 110 23.40 -0.79 -11.86
C TYR A 110 22.43 -1.14 -12.99
N ARG A 111 22.08 -2.43 -13.14
CA ARG A 111 21.08 -2.88 -14.12
C ARG A 111 19.71 -2.24 -13.88
N ASN A 112 19.33 -2.07 -12.62
CA ASN A 112 18.02 -1.51 -12.23
C ASN A 112 18.08 -0.02 -11.87
N PHE A 113 19.22 0.65 -12.08
CA PHE A 113 19.45 2.03 -11.63
C PHE A 113 18.37 2.99 -12.12
N ASN A 114 18.03 2.93 -13.42
CA ASN A 114 17.00 3.78 -14.01
C ASN A 114 15.61 3.56 -13.38
N VAL A 115 15.30 2.32 -12.99
CA VAL A 115 14.05 2.01 -12.28
C VAL A 115 14.06 2.65 -10.89
N TYR A 116 15.16 2.52 -10.15
CA TYR A 116 15.30 3.12 -8.81
C TYR A 116 15.25 4.64 -8.86
N ALA A 117 15.95 5.26 -9.81
CA ALA A 117 15.97 6.69 -10.02
C ALA A 117 14.59 7.25 -10.42
N GLY A 118 13.82 6.46 -11.17
CA GLY A 118 12.46 6.79 -11.61
C GLY A 118 11.37 6.52 -10.58
N LEU A 119 11.69 6.03 -9.38
CA LEU A 119 10.69 5.79 -8.34
C LEU A 119 10.06 7.10 -7.84
N LYS A 120 8.76 7.03 -7.59
CA LYS A 120 7.90 8.12 -7.14
C LYS A 120 7.22 7.73 -5.83
N LEU A 121 6.95 8.72 -4.99
CA LEU A 121 6.19 8.54 -3.76
C LEU A 121 4.76 8.11 -4.11
N TRP A 122 4.31 7.00 -3.53
CA TRP A 122 2.96 6.49 -3.73
C TRP A 122 2.07 6.73 -2.52
N ARG A 123 2.50 6.20 -1.37
CA ARG A 123 1.75 6.27 -0.11
C ARG A 123 2.71 6.31 1.05
N MET A 124 2.26 6.89 2.15
CA MET A 124 3.00 6.90 3.41
C MET A 124 2.06 6.70 4.60
N GLN A 125 2.62 6.24 5.72
CA GLN A 125 1.90 6.06 6.97
C GLN A 125 2.86 6.08 8.16
N LEU A 126 2.46 6.71 9.25
CA LEU A 126 3.22 6.67 10.52
C LEU A 126 3.14 5.26 11.12
N LEU A 127 4.30 4.69 11.49
CA LEU A 127 4.41 3.44 12.23
C LEU A 127 4.63 3.68 13.73
N SER A 128 5.11 4.86 14.09
CA SER A 128 5.25 5.37 15.46
C SER A 128 5.43 6.89 15.39
N GLU A 129 5.59 7.55 16.53
CA GLU A 129 5.90 8.98 16.63
C GLU A 129 7.17 9.37 15.84
N SER A 130 8.13 8.44 15.77
CA SER A 130 9.44 8.66 15.16
C SER A 130 9.67 7.93 13.84
N LYS A 131 8.74 7.08 13.37
CA LYS A 131 8.96 6.23 12.19
C LYS A 131 7.88 6.40 11.15
N LEU A 132 8.29 6.71 9.93
CA LEU A 132 7.43 6.86 8.77
C LEU A 132 7.68 5.72 7.78
N LEU A 133 6.62 4.98 7.45
CA LEU A 133 6.63 4.05 6.32
C LEU A 133 6.32 4.82 5.05
N ILE A 134 7.18 4.70 4.05
CA ILE A 134 7.00 5.27 2.71
C ILE A 134 7.03 4.13 1.71
N LYS A 135 6.05 4.10 0.80
CA LYS A 135 6.04 3.22 -0.36
C LYS A 135 6.32 4.03 -1.61
N MET A 136 7.35 3.62 -2.34
CA MET A 136 7.71 4.19 -3.63
C MET A 136 7.48 3.17 -4.75
N VAL A 137 6.99 3.65 -5.88
CA VAL A 137 6.65 2.85 -7.06
C VAL A 137 7.13 3.54 -8.34
N PRO A 138 7.39 2.81 -9.43
CA PRO A 138 7.70 3.42 -10.73
C PRO A 138 6.56 4.34 -11.20
N GLU A 139 6.87 5.34 -12.01
CA GLU A 139 5.84 6.24 -12.57
C GLU A 139 4.76 5.49 -13.37
N SER A 140 5.13 4.42 -14.08
CA SER A 140 4.18 3.56 -14.80
C SER A 140 3.16 2.87 -13.89
N ALA A 141 3.53 2.59 -12.63
CA ALA A 141 2.64 1.99 -11.64
C ALA A 141 1.53 2.97 -11.21
N ILE A 142 1.84 4.26 -11.10
CA ILE A 142 0.90 5.30 -10.65
C ILE A 142 -0.32 5.39 -11.59
N MET A 143 -0.11 5.19 -12.89
CA MET A 143 -1.16 5.31 -13.91
C MET A 143 -1.89 4.00 -14.24
N SER A 144 -1.44 2.90 -13.65
CA SER A 144 -1.94 1.57 -13.99
C SER A 144 -3.21 1.19 -13.22
N GLN A 145 -3.90 0.15 -13.68
CA GLN A 145 -5.12 -0.31 -13.04
C GLN A 145 -4.83 -1.03 -11.70
N PRO A 146 -5.75 -0.96 -10.72
CA PRO A 146 -5.60 -1.63 -9.43
C PRO A 146 -5.36 -3.15 -9.50
N SER A 147 -5.76 -3.82 -10.59
CA SER A 147 -5.55 -5.26 -10.79
C SER A 147 -4.09 -5.65 -10.94
N ASP A 148 -3.24 -4.73 -11.43
CA ASP A 148 -1.86 -5.04 -11.83
C ASP A 148 -0.85 -4.68 -10.72
N MET A 149 -1.33 -4.08 -9.64
CA MET A 149 -0.52 -3.57 -8.52
C MET A 149 0.34 -4.63 -7.83
N SER A 150 -0.08 -5.89 -7.80
CA SER A 150 0.69 -6.97 -7.15
C SER A 150 1.97 -7.31 -7.90
N ASN A 151 1.97 -7.11 -9.22
CA ASN A 151 3.09 -7.47 -10.09
C ASN A 151 4.07 -6.31 -10.24
N GLN A 152 3.72 -5.13 -9.77
CA GLN A 152 4.54 -3.95 -9.90
C GLN A 152 5.63 -3.91 -8.84
N PHE A 153 6.79 -3.47 -9.28
CA PHE A 153 7.91 -3.23 -8.40
C PHE A 153 7.56 -2.11 -7.42
N ALA A 154 7.87 -2.30 -6.14
CA ALA A 154 7.72 -1.27 -5.12
C ALA A 154 8.82 -1.41 -4.08
N ILE A 155 9.28 -0.27 -3.57
CA ILE A 155 10.22 -0.20 -2.45
C ILE A 155 9.49 0.37 -1.24
N PHE A 156 9.67 -0.27 -0.10
CA PHE A 156 9.28 0.24 1.20
C PHE A 156 10.49 0.80 1.93
N ILE A 157 10.29 1.97 2.52
CA ILE A 157 11.31 2.72 3.26
C ILE A 157 10.75 3.01 4.65
N ILE A 158 11.51 2.70 5.68
CA ILE A 158 11.23 3.12 7.06
C ILE A 158 12.20 4.25 7.39
N LEU A 159 11.68 5.47 7.43
CA LEU A 159 12.43 6.69 7.71
C LEU A 159 12.25 7.10 9.18
N ASN A 160 13.34 7.42 9.85
CA ASN A 160 13.29 8.03 11.18
C ASN A 160 13.00 9.53 11.05
N LEU A 161 11.97 10.04 11.71
CA LEU A 161 11.54 11.44 11.60
C LEU A 161 12.36 12.42 12.45
N HIS A 162 13.14 11.94 13.41
CA HIS A 162 14.03 12.81 14.19
C HIS A 162 15.38 13.01 13.51
N THR A 163 15.94 11.93 12.95
CA THR A 163 17.27 11.96 12.32
C THR A 163 17.22 12.02 10.80
N TYR A 164 16.05 11.78 10.20
CA TYR A 164 15.87 11.67 8.75
C TYR A 164 16.75 10.61 8.07
N VAL A 165 17.18 9.60 8.83
CA VAL A 165 17.94 8.45 8.34
C VAL A 165 17.00 7.32 7.94
N ILE A 166 17.31 6.66 6.82
CA ILE A 166 16.61 5.43 6.38
C ILE A 166 17.06 4.25 7.24
N GLU A 167 16.19 3.79 8.15
CA GLU A 167 16.46 2.64 9.02
C GLU A 167 16.39 1.32 8.25
N LYS A 168 15.35 1.16 7.43
CA LYS A 168 15.13 -0.05 6.62
C LYS A 168 14.69 0.31 5.22
N LEU A 169 15.17 -0.46 4.25
CA LEU A 169 14.79 -0.37 2.85
C LEU A 169 14.65 -1.80 2.32
N PHE A 170 13.50 -2.13 1.73
CA PHE A 170 13.21 -3.47 1.21
C PHE A 170 12.17 -3.42 0.10
N ASP A 171 12.22 -4.38 -0.81
CA ASP A 171 11.23 -4.50 -1.88
C ASP A 171 9.92 -5.17 -1.41
N ASN A 172 8.92 -5.16 -2.27
CA ASN A 172 7.61 -5.77 -2.01
C ASN A 172 7.59 -7.30 -2.04
N SER A 173 8.70 -7.96 -2.35
CA SER A 173 8.86 -9.42 -2.24
C SER A 173 9.54 -9.87 -0.94
N ASN A 174 10.10 -8.94 -0.18
CA ASN A 174 10.88 -9.25 1.01
C ASN A 174 10.00 -9.64 2.21
N GLU A 175 10.38 -10.69 2.94
CA GLU A 175 9.67 -11.16 4.14
C GLU A 175 9.56 -10.10 5.26
N GLU A 176 10.42 -9.07 5.25
CA GLU A 176 10.28 -7.91 6.15
C GLU A 176 8.91 -7.24 6.04
N VAL A 177 8.25 -7.29 4.87
CA VAL A 177 6.87 -6.83 4.69
C VAL A 177 5.93 -7.59 5.63
N VAL A 178 6.04 -8.92 5.70
CA VAL A 178 5.19 -9.77 6.54
C VAL A 178 5.47 -9.54 8.02
N LYS A 179 6.76 -9.41 8.39
CA LYS A 179 7.17 -9.11 9.77
C LYS A 179 6.63 -7.75 10.22
N MET A 180 6.76 -6.73 9.37
CA MET A 180 6.25 -5.39 9.61
C MET A 180 4.73 -5.39 9.72
N PHE A 181 4.02 -6.01 8.77
CA PHE A 181 2.57 -6.14 8.80
C PHE A 181 2.09 -6.82 10.09
N THR A 182 2.70 -7.94 10.46
CA THR A 182 2.29 -8.72 11.66
C THR A 182 2.54 -7.96 12.96
N LYS A 183 3.63 -7.19 13.04
CA LYS A 183 3.99 -6.43 14.24
C LYS A 183 3.19 -5.13 14.37
N CYS A 184 2.96 -4.45 13.26
CA CYS A 184 2.39 -3.09 13.23
C CYS A 184 0.93 -3.05 12.77
N ALA A 185 0.21 -4.18 12.68
CA ALA A 185 -1.14 -4.23 12.11
C ALA A 185 -2.12 -3.25 12.77
N ASP A 186 -2.08 -3.10 14.11
CA ASP A 186 -2.91 -2.14 14.83
C ASP A 186 -2.58 -0.69 14.45
N VAL A 187 -1.29 -0.34 14.35
CA VAL A 187 -0.86 1.00 13.98
C VAL A 187 -1.18 1.30 12.51
N LEU A 188 -1.04 0.31 11.63
CA LEU A 188 -1.36 0.40 10.21
C LEU A 188 -2.87 0.58 9.95
N ARG A 189 -3.72 0.29 10.92
CA ARG A 189 -5.15 0.63 10.86
C ARG A 189 -5.41 2.11 11.13
N GLY A 190 -4.50 2.77 11.85
CA GLY A 190 -4.63 4.15 12.30
C GLY A 190 -5.19 4.26 13.72
N SER A 191 -5.52 5.49 14.12
CA SER A 191 -6.22 5.74 15.38
C SER A 191 -7.73 5.64 15.22
N PRO A 192 -8.44 5.10 16.22
CA PRO A 192 -9.89 5.03 16.22
C PRO A 192 -10.49 6.43 16.25
N GLN A 193 -11.64 6.59 15.58
CA GLN A 193 -12.39 7.84 15.61
C GLN A 193 -12.91 8.05 17.05
N ASP A 194 -12.75 9.28 17.56
CA ASP A 194 -13.22 9.72 18.88
C ASP A 194 -12.59 9.06 20.11
N GLY A 195 -11.38 8.48 19.98
CA GLY A 195 -10.69 7.83 21.10
C GLY A 195 -11.37 6.55 21.60
N SER A 196 -12.35 6.06 20.84
CA SER A 196 -13.02 4.76 21.06
C SER A 196 -12.03 3.59 20.88
N LYS A 197 -12.39 2.38 21.30
CA LYS A 197 -11.56 1.20 21.01
C LYS A 197 -11.94 0.64 19.65
N TRP A 198 -10.93 0.23 18.87
CA TRP A 198 -11.15 -0.56 17.67
C TRP A 198 -11.88 -1.88 18.02
N TYR A 199 -12.95 -2.20 17.29
CA TYR A 199 -13.72 -3.44 17.55
C TYR A 199 -13.17 -4.62 16.76
N SER A 200 -12.81 -4.41 15.49
CA SER A 200 -12.37 -5.52 14.64
C SER A 200 -10.99 -6.03 15.05
N SER A 201 -10.77 -7.33 14.89
CA SER A 201 -9.51 -7.99 15.26
C SER A 201 -8.43 -7.79 14.19
N THR A 202 -7.16 -7.72 14.61
CA THR A 202 -5.97 -7.66 13.72
C THR A 202 -5.03 -8.83 14.02
N CYS A 203 -4.06 -9.09 13.13
CA CYS A 203 -3.09 -10.16 13.35
C CYS A 203 -2.06 -9.88 14.46
N SER A 204 -1.94 -8.63 14.92
CA SER A 204 -1.10 -8.27 16.08
C SER A 204 -1.82 -8.53 17.40
N ASN A 205 -3.14 -8.31 17.47
CA ASN A 205 -3.90 -8.40 18.72
C ASN A 205 -4.72 -9.69 18.90
N ASN A 206 -4.97 -10.45 17.82
CA ASN A 206 -5.86 -11.62 17.87
C ASN A 206 -5.24 -12.87 17.22
N ALA A 207 -5.25 -13.99 17.94
CA ALA A 207 -4.68 -15.25 17.50
C ALA A 207 -5.42 -15.88 16.30
N ALA A 208 -6.74 -15.73 16.23
CA ALA A 208 -7.54 -16.21 15.10
C ALA A 208 -7.25 -15.39 13.84
N ALA A 209 -7.17 -14.06 13.95
CA ALA A 209 -6.76 -13.18 12.85
C ALA A 209 -5.34 -13.54 12.34
N LYS A 210 -4.41 -13.78 13.27
CA LYS A 210 -3.05 -14.23 12.93
C LYS A 210 -3.04 -15.59 12.22
N LYS A 211 -3.90 -16.53 12.63
CA LYS A 211 -4.06 -17.84 11.98
C LYS A 211 -4.65 -17.71 10.58
N ILE A 212 -5.63 -16.83 10.38
CA ILE A 212 -6.22 -16.52 9.07
C ILE A 212 -5.14 -15.98 8.14
N LEU A 213 -4.36 -14.98 8.56
CA LEU A 213 -3.26 -14.42 7.78
C LEU A 213 -2.23 -15.49 7.39
N LYS A 214 -1.80 -16.32 8.34
CA LYS A 214 -0.86 -17.43 8.06
C LYS A 214 -1.42 -18.41 7.02
N LYS A 215 -2.70 -18.77 7.13
CA LYS A 215 -3.36 -19.65 6.16
C LYS A 215 -3.48 -19.00 4.79
N GLN A 216 -3.76 -17.70 4.72
CA GLN A 216 -3.80 -16.94 3.46
C GLN A 216 -2.42 -16.92 2.79
N LEU A 217 -1.37 -16.57 3.52
CA LEU A 217 0.01 -16.56 3.01
C LEU A 217 0.41 -17.95 2.47
N PHE A 218 0.12 -19.01 3.23
CA PHE A 218 0.37 -20.39 2.79
C PHE A 218 -0.42 -20.77 1.53
N THR A 219 -1.70 -20.40 1.48
CA THR A 219 -2.55 -20.68 0.31
C THR A 219 -2.04 -19.95 -0.93
N TRP A 220 -1.59 -18.70 -0.78
CA TRP A 220 -1.01 -17.93 -1.89
C TRP A 220 0.33 -18.49 -2.34
N SER A 221 1.17 -18.98 -1.42
CA SER A 221 2.44 -19.62 -1.79
C SER A 221 2.24 -20.94 -2.52
N CYS A 222 1.20 -21.70 -2.20
CA CYS A 222 0.90 -23.00 -2.83
C CYS A 222 -0.01 -22.91 -4.06
N ALA A 223 -0.44 -21.70 -4.46
CA ALA A 223 -1.30 -21.52 -5.63
C ALA A 223 -0.56 -21.91 -6.93
N LYS A 224 -1.30 -22.07 -8.03
CA LYS A 224 -0.69 -22.29 -9.36
C LYS A 224 0.14 -21.06 -9.74
N HIS A 225 1.45 -21.24 -9.93
CA HIS A 225 2.47 -20.17 -10.06
C HIS A 225 2.68 -19.33 -8.78
N GLY A 226 2.25 -19.84 -7.63
CA GLY A 226 2.51 -19.24 -6.33
C GLY A 226 3.96 -19.44 -5.88
N SER A 227 4.44 -18.51 -5.07
CA SER A 227 5.70 -18.61 -4.34
C SER A 227 5.57 -17.82 -3.04
N VAL A 228 6.54 -17.97 -2.13
CA VAL A 228 6.58 -17.13 -0.91
C VAL A 228 6.66 -15.65 -1.31
N SER A 229 7.54 -15.30 -2.24
CA SER A 229 7.68 -13.95 -2.79
C SER A 229 6.35 -13.41 -3.35
N GLU A 230 5.61 -14.23 -4.09
CA GLU A 230 4.31 -13.85 -4.66
C GLU A 230 3.23 -13.64 -3.58
N ALA A 231 3.23 -14.47 -2.52
CA ALA A 231 2.36 -14.29 -1.38
C ALA A 231 2.66 -12.99 -0.63
N VAL A 232 3.94 -12.65 -0.47
CA VAL A 232 4.39 -11.40 0.15
C VAL A 232 3.97 -10.19 -0.70
N LYS A 233 4.16 -10.25 -2.03
CA LYS A 233 3.73 -9.18 -2.95
C LYS A 233 2.24 -8.90 -2.85
N ARG A 234 1.40 -9.95 -2.77
CA ARG A 234 -0.04 -9.81 -2.58
C ARG A 234 -0.40 -9.09 -1.28
N LEU A 235 0.30 -9.41 -0.18
CA LEU A 235 0.14 -8.69 1.09
C LEU A 235 0.60 -7.22 0.98
N ALA A 236 1.68 -6.96 0.24
CA ALA A 236 2.28 -5.64 0.07
C ALA A 236 1.42 -4.64 -0.73
N VAL A 237 0.47 -5.11 -1.54
CA VAL A 237 -0.44 -4.24 -2.31
C VAL A 237 -1.22 -3.31 -1.39
N ASP A 238 -1.75 -3.86 -0.30
CA ASP A 238 -2.59 -3.15 0.66
C ASP A 238 -1.82 -2.16 1.54
N LEU A 239 -0.49 -2.20 1.53
CA LEU A 239 0.36 -1.36 2.36
C LEU A 239 0.81 -0.08 1.63
N PRO A 240 0.91 1.06 2.34
CA PRO A 240 0.22 1.37 3.60
C PRO A 240 -1.31 1.38 3.42
N ARG A 241 -2.05 0.96 4.46
CA ARG A 241 -3.50 0.77 4.42
C ARG A 241 -4.19 2.12 4.66
N ALA A 242 -5.24 2.41 3.89
CA ALA A 242 -6.05 3.60 4.13
C ALA A 242 -6.84 3.42 5.45
N PRO A 243 -6.76 4.36 6.41
CA PRO A 243 -7.46 4.22 7.69
C PRO A 243 -8.99 4.19 7.53
N GLN A 244 -9.53 4.82 6.48
CA GLN A 244 -10.96 4.82 6.16
C GLN A 244 -11.46 3.53 5.49
N SER A 245 -10.57 2.56 5.23
CA SER A 245 -10.94 1.28 4.61
C SER A 245 -11.34 0.21 5.61
N SER A 246 -11.34 0.49 6.92
CA SER A 246 -11.72 -0.48 7.94
C SER A 246 -13.18 -0.28 8.36
N ILE A 247 -13.91 -1.39 8.45
CA ILE A 247 -15.26 -1.43 8.98
C ILE A 247 -15.18 -1.71 10.48
N GLU A 248 -15.68 -0.79 11.30
CA GLU A 248 -15.74 -0.94 12.76
C GLU A 248 -17.08 -1.47 13.20
N SER A 249 -17.09 -2.70 13.69
CA SER A 249 -18.25 -3.28 14.34
C SER A 249 -17.86 -4.46 15.22
N PRO A 250 -18.53 -4.66 16.37
CA PRO A 250 -18.39 -5.88 17.18
C PRO A 250 -18.66 -7.17 16.39
N TYR A 251 -19.45 -7.11 15.31
CA TYR A 251 -19.73 -8.26 14.45
C TYR A 251 -18.49 -8.81 13.72
N PHE A 252 -17.47 -7.96 13.53
CA PHE A 252 -16.20 -8.32 12.90
C PHE A 252 -15.09 -8.59 13.90
N ASP A 253 -15.42 -8.67 15.18
CA ASP A 253 -14.46 -9.13 16.17
C ASP A 253 -14.30 -10.66 16.05
N LEU A 254 -13.12 -11.07 15.61
CA LEU A 254 -12.72 -12.48 15.54
C LEU A 254 -12.52 -13.10 16.92
N SER A 255 -12.62 -12.37 18.01
CA SER A 255 -12.74 -12.93 19.37
C SER A 255 -14.15 -13.47 19.64
N LEU A 256 -15.18 -12.79 19.13
CA LEU A 256 -16.60 -13.10 19.37
C LEU A 256 -17.15 -14.05 18.32
N PHE A 257 -16.85 -13.80 17.04
CA PHE A 257 -17.46 -14.51 15.92
C PHE A 257 -16.45 -15.19 15.01
N SER A 258 -16.86 -16.32 14.44
CA SER A 258 -16.19 -17.00 13.35
C SER A 258 -17.06 -16.91 12.10
N TYR A 259 -16.47 -16.44 11.00
CA TYR A 259 -17.13 -16.25 9.71
C TYR A 259 -16.13 -16.54 8.58
N ASP A 260 -16.63 -16.67 7.35
CA ASP A 260 -15.76 -16.86 6.18
C ASP A 260 -15.21 -15.50 5.71
N ASP A 261 -13.92 -15.27 5.96
CA ASP A 261 -13.18 -14.06 5.59
C ASP A 261 -13.18 -13.77 4.08
N LYS A 262 -13.41 -14.80 3.24
CA LYS A 262 -13.56 -14.62 1.78
C LYS A 262 -14.86 -13.91 1.42
N LEU A 263 -15.93 -14.20 2.17
CA LEU A 263 -17.26 -13.67 1.93
C LEU A 263 -17.47 -12.32 2.63
N VAL A 264 -16.92 -12.15 3.83
CA VAL A 264 -17.07 -10.92 4.61
C VAL A 264 -15.85 -10.68 5.50
N ASN A 265 -15.39 -9.44 5.60
CA ASN A 265 -14.34 -9.07 6.55
C ASN A 265 -14.42 -7.60 6.95
N ALA A 266 -13.56 -7.21 7.89
CA ALA A 266 -13.49 -5.86 8.46
C ALA A 266 -12.85 -4.81 7.53
N ILE A 267 -12.74 -5.09 6.23
CA ILE A 267 -12.19 -4.17 5.23
C ILE A 267 -13.32 -3.81 4.28
N ASP A 268 -13.56 -2.51 4.13
CA ASP A 268 -14.54 -1.94 3.21
C ASP A 268 -14.07 -2.11 1.77
N ARG A 269 -14.29 -3.33 1.27
CA ARG A 269 -14.04 -3.70 -0.12
C ARG A 269 -15.28 -4.41 -0.67
N PRO A 270 -15.84 -3.93 -1.78
CA PRO A 270 -16.96 -4.60 -2.42
C PRO A 270 -16.60 -6.04 -2.81
N ARG A 271 -17.47 -7.02 -2.52
CA ARG A 271 -17.24 -8.45 -2.78
C ARG A 271 -18.32 -9.05 -3.66
N THR A 272 -17.92 -9.98 -4.52
CA THR A 272 -18.88 -10.78 -5.30
C THR A 272 -19.34 -11.95 -4.44
N THR A 273 -20.48 -11.81 -3.76
CA THR A 273 -21.03 -12.88 -2.92
C THR A 273 -22.52 -13.02 -3.14
N PRO A 274 -22.99 -14.13 -3.73
CA PRO A 274 -24.41 -14.43 -3.80
C PRO A 274 -24.93 -15.10 -2.52
N ASP A 275 -24.04 -15.50 -1.61
CA ASP A 275 -24.36 -16.37 -0.50
C ASP A 275 -24.73 -15.61 0.78
N ILE A 276 -25.55 -16.27 1.60
CA ILE A 276 -25.89 -15.83 2.95
C ILE A 276 -24.63 -15.83 3.81
N LEU A 277 -24.32 -14.69 4.42
CA LEU A 277 -23.21 -14.53 5.35
C LEU A 277 -23.61 -15.16 6.70
N LYS A 278 -22.79 -16.07 7.22
CA LYS A 278 -23.05 -16.76 8.49
C LYS A 278 -22.01 -16.39 9.53
N PHE A 279 -22.48 -16.06 10.72
CA PHE A 279 -21.64 -15.71 11.86
C PHE A 279 -21.89 -16.73 12.97
N TYR A 280 -20.84 -17.47 13.33
CA TYR A 280 -20.87 -18.47 14.39
C TYR A 280 -20.26 -17.89 15.65
N SER A 281 -20.87 -18.10 16.80
CA SER A 281 -20.27 -17.74 18.09
C SER A 281 -18.99 -18.54 18.29
N ARG A 282 -17.87 -17.89 18.63
CA ARG A 282 -16.64 -18.62 18.99
C ARG A 282 -16.73 -19.31 20.34
N GLN A 283 -17.58 -18.81 21.24
CA GLN A 283 -17.75 -19.39 22.56
C GLN A 283 -18.52 -20.71 22.50
N THR A 284 -19.62 -20.75 21.73
CA THR A 284 -20.50 -21.94 21.67
C THR A 284 -20.33 -22.77 20.40
N GLY A 285 -19.76 -22.20 19.33
CA GLY A 285 -19.68 -22.83 18.00
C GLY A 285 -21.00 -22.81 17.22
N GLU A 286 -22.08 -22.34 17.84
CA GLU A 286 -23.41 -22.30 17.23
C GLU A 286 -23.57 -21.11 16.28
N LEU A 287 -24.51 -21.22 15.34
CA LEU A 287 -24.87 -20.12 14.44
C LEU A 287 -25.52 -19.00 15.26
N ALA A 288 -24.82 -17.88 15.44
CA ALA A 288 -25.33 -16.74 16.17
C ALA A 288 -26.36 -15.95 15.33
N PHE A 289 -25.97 -15.60 14.10
CA PHE A 289 -26.86 -14.92 13.16
C PHE A 289 -26.40 -15.10 11.71
N LYS A 290 -27.27 -14.72 10.78
CA LYS A 290 -26.99 -14.73 9.34
C LYS A 290 -27.48 -13.43 8.69
N ILE A 291 -26.74 -12.97 7.69
CA ILE A 291 -27.11 -11.80 6.88
C ILE A 291 -27.33 -12.29 5.47
N ASP A 292 -28.55 -12.11 4.97
CA ASP A 292 -28.87 -12.39 3.58
C ASP A 292 -28.77 -11.08 2.79
N PRO A 293 -27.73 -10.86 1.97
CA PRO A 293 -27.59 -9.63 1.21
C PRO A 293 -28.66 -9.49 0.10
N ASN A 294 -29.40 -10.56 -0.23
CA ASN A 294 -30.44 -10.56 -1.24
C ASN A 294 -31.66 -11.39 -0.77
N PRO A 295 -32.39 -10.90 0.25
CA PRO A 295 -33.54 -11.61 0.78
C PRO A 295 -34.62 -11.70 -0.30
N ALA A 296 -35.20 -12.89 -0.50
CA ALA A 296 -36.34 -13.04 -1.39
C ALA A 296 -37.53 -12.20 -0.88
N PRO A 297 -38.28 -11.51 -1.76
CA PRO A 297 -39.49 -10.82 -1.33
C PRO A 297 -40.48 -11.84 -0.74
N VAL A 298 -41.12 -11.44 0.35
CA VAL A 298 -41.99 -12.28 1.21
C VAL A 298 -43.11 -13.00 0.43
N SER A 299 -43.48 -12.51 -0.76
CA SER A 299 -44.50 -13.08 -1.65
C SER A 299 -44.02 -14.19 -2.58
N SER A 300 -42.72 -14.46 -2.69
CA SER A 300 -42.15 -15.48 -3.59
C SER A 300 -41.68 -16.72 -2.83
N TYR A 301 -42.59 -17.64 -2.55
CA TYR A 301 -42.30 -18.97 -1.99
C TYR A 301 -41.50 -19.89 -2.93
N ARG A 302 -41.23 -19.45 -4.17
CA ARG A 302 -40.31 -20.15 -5.06
C ARG A 302 -38.97 -19.45 -5.06
N ARG A 303 -37.97 -20.07 -4.43
CA ARG A 303 -36.57 -19.95 -4.90
C ARG A 303 -36.50 -20.58 -6.30
N ASN A 304 -37.16 -19.99 -7.28
CA ASN A 304 -36.82 -20.29 -8.67
C ASN A 304 -35.54 -19.51 -8.93
N ASP A 305 -34.42 -20.24 -9.02
CA ASP A 305 -33.25 -20.11 -9.91
C ASP A 305 -33.09 -18.88 -10.83
N ILE A 306 -33.54 -17.70 -10.44
CA ILE A 306 -32.98 -16.45 -10.91
C ILE A 306 -31.75 -16.24 -10.03
N GLY A 307 -30.77 -17.11 -10.23
CA GLY A 307 -29.46 -17.00 -9.61
C GLY A 307 -29.05 -15.54 -9.69
N LEU A 308 -28.62 -14.98 -8.55
CA LEU A 308 -27.98 -13.67 -8.53
C LEU A 308 -27.05 -13.61 -9.75
N PRO A 309 -27.22 -12.63 -10.66
CA PRO A 309 -26.37 -12.58 -11.83
C PRO A 309 -24.93 -12.60 -11.29
N ARG A 310 -24.07 -13.41 -11.92
CA ARG A 310 -22.68 -13.71 -11.49
C ARG A 310 -21.77 -12.48 -11.28
N ARG A 311 -22.33 -11.28 -11.37
CA ARG A 311 -21.71 -9.95 -11.29
C ARG A 311 -22.46 -9.00 -10.32
N CYS A 312 -23.16 -9.51 -9.31
CA CYS A 312 -23.62 -8.66 -8.20
C CYS A 312 -22.49 -8.48 -7.19
N VAL A 313 -22.25 -7.23 -6.81
CA VAL A 313 -21.26 -6.85 -5.82
C VAL A 313 -21.98 -6.37 -4.57
N VAL A 314 -21.58 -6.90 -3.42
CA VAL A 314 -22.15 -6.58 -2.12
C VAL A 314 -21.16 -5.71 -1.34
N SER A 315 -21.64 -4.60 -0.81
CA SER A 315 -20.94 -3.80 0.19
C SER A 315 -21.67 -3.89 1.51
N LEU A 316 -20.92 -4.02 2.61
CA LEU A 316 -21.48 -4.10 3.96
C LEU A 316 -21.12 -2.83 4.72
N ILE A 317 -22.13 -2.19 5.30
CA ILE A 317 -21.96 -0.99 6.12
C ILE A 317 -22.55 -1.30 7.48
N SER A 318 -21.71 -1.43 8.49
CA SER A 318 -22.17 -1.63 9.87
C SER A 318 -22.41 -0.30 10.56
N HIS A 319 -23.47 -0.21 11.36
CA HIS A 319 -23.61 0.92 12.26
C HIS A 319 -22.56 0.82 13.38
N PRO A 320 -21.89 1.92 13.76
CA PRO A 320 -20.81 1.90 14.75
C PRO A 320 -21.23 1.55 16.19
N ILE A 321 -22.54 1.51 16.48
CA ILE A 321 -23.08 1.48 17.86
C ILE A 321 -24.27 0.52 17.92
N TYR A 322 -25.28 0.76 17.07
CA TYR A 322 -26.50 -0.05 17.06
C TYR A 322 -26.31 -1.38 16.33
N PRO A 323 -27.08 -2.41 16.71
CA PRO A 323 -27.05 -3.71 16.06
C PRO A 323 -27.78 -3.68 14.70
N LEU A 324 -27.23 -2.88 13.79
CA LEU A 324 -27.75 -2.58 12.46
C LEU A 324 -26.64 -2.79 11.43
N ILE A 325 -26.96 -3.51 10.37
CA ILE A 325 -26.09 -3.68 9.22
C ILE A 325 -26.87 -3.32 7.96
N ILE A 326 -26.26 -2.58 7.05
CA ILE A 326 -26.80 -2.24 5.75
C ILE A 326 -26.02 -3.01 4.70
N THR A 327 -26.72 -3.79 3.87
CA THR A 327 -26.13 -4.40 2.68
C THR A 327 -26.55 -3.60 1.46
N LYS A 328 -25.58 -3.18 0.65
CA LYS A 328 -25.82 -2.55 -0.66
C LYS A 328 -25.41 -3.53 -1.76
N LEU A 329 -26.41 -3.97 -2.54
CA LEU A 329 -26.22 -4.81 -3.71
C LEU A 329 -26.12 -3.93 -4.95
N GLN A 330 -25.04 -4.04 -5.70
CA GLN A 330 -24.85 -3.33 -6.97
C GLN A 330 -24.74 -4.33 -8.11
N SER A 331 -25.44 -4.06 -9.20
CA SER A 331 -25.38 -4.84 -10.44
C SER A 331 -25.27 -3.88 -11.62
N ALA A 332 -24.50 -4.25 -12.65
CA ALA A 332 -24.36 -3.42 -13.85
C ALA A 332 -25.69 -3.22 -14.61
N MET A 333 -26.66 -4.11 -14.42
CA MET A 333 -27.91 -4.16 -15.21
C MET A 333 -29.16 -3.81 -14.39
N ARG A 334 -29.03 -3.56 -13.07
CA ARG A 334 -30.17 -3.32 -12.17
C ARG A 334 -29.88 -2.14 -11.26
N SER A 335 -30.95 -1.47 -10.81
CA SER A 335 -30.84 -0.46 -9.76
C SER A 335 -30.23 -1.09 -8.49
N PRO A 336 -29.45 -0.32 -7.73
CA PRO A 336 -28.88 -0.83 -6.49
C PRO A 336 -29.98 -1.17 -5.50
N VAL A 337 -29.88 -2.33 -4.85
CA VAL A 337 -30.79 -2.77 -3.80
C VAL A 337 -30.12 -2.54 -2.45
N VAL A 338 -30.83 -1.92 -1.52
CA VAL A 338 -30.35 -1.66 -0.17
C VAL A 338 -31.24 -2.42 0.81
N ASN A 339 -30.63 -3.27 1.64
CA ASN A 339 -31.35 -3.99 2.69
C ASN A 339 -30.82 -3.56 4.06
N PHE A 340 -31.74 -3.40 5.00
CA PHE A 340 -31.47 -3.08 6.39
C PHE A 340 -31.66 -4.33 7.24
N HIS A 341 -30.60 -4.75 7.93
CA HIS A 341 -30.57 -5.91 8.80
C HIS A 341 -30.54 -5.42 10.24
N VAL A 342 -31.66 -5.58 10.92
CA VAL A 342 -31.82 -5.17 12.31
C VAL A 342 -31.87 -6.39 13.21
N TYR A 343 -31.25 -6.29 14.39
CA TYR A 343 -31.41 -7.29 15.42
C TYR A 343 -32.87 -7.35 15.87
N LYS A 344 -33.51 -8.51 15.70
CA LYS A 344 -34.81 -8.79 16.28
C LYS A 344 -34.60 -9.41 17.65
N ALA A 345 -34.76 -8.62 18.71
CA ALA A 345 -34.90 -9.19 20.05
C ALA A 345 -36.11 -10.12 20.04
N ASN A 346 -35.96 -11.33 20.55
CA ASN A 346 -37.12 -12.15 20.87
C ASN A 346 -37.87 -11.40 21.97
N THR A 347 -38.97 -10.74 21.61
CA THR A 347 -40.01 -10.38 22.58
C THR A 347 -40.46 -11.70 23.21
N MET A 348 -40.03 -11.93 24.45
CA MET A 348 -40.60 -12.97 25.31
C MET A 348 -42.07 -12.65 25.59
#